data_AF-A0A091NZH3-F1
#
_entry.id   AF-A0A091NZH3-F1
#
_cell.length_a   1.000
_cell.length_b   1.000
_cell.length_c   1.000
_cell.angle_alpha   90.00
_cell.angle_beta   90.00
_cell.angle_gamma   90.00
#
_symmetry.space_group_name_H-M   'P 1'
#
loop_
_entity.id
_entity.type
_entity.pdbx_description
1 polymer ?
#
loop_
_entity_poly.entity_id
_entity_poly.type
_entity_poly.pdbx_seq_one_letter_code
_entity_poly.pdbx_strand_id
1 'polypeptide(L)'
;RNFYYITMLRDPVSRYLSEWKHVQRGATWKTSLHMCDGRSPTPDELPTCYEGDDWSGVSLQEFMDCSYNLANNRQVRMLADLSLVGCYNLTFMNESERNMILLQSAKNNLKNMAFFGLTEFQRKTQYLFERTFNLKFISPFTQFNVTRASNVDIGEDVRQRIEELNFLDVQLYDYAKDLFLQRFQYSKQEEHQKNRLKRREER
;
A
#
# COMPACT_ATOMS: atom_id res chain seq x y z
N ARG A 1 -5.02 26.61 -4.26
CA ARG A 1 -5.15 25.36 -5.05
C ARG A 1 -5.35 24.22 -4.07
N ASN A 2 -6.40 23.41 -4.22
CA ASN A 2 -6.68 22.30 -3.32
C ASN A 2 -6.12 21.01 -3.92
N PHE A 3 -5.39 20.23 -3.13
CA PHE A 3 -4.83 18.95 -3.55
C PHE A 3 -5.51 17.82 -2.76
N TYR A 4 -6.12 16.88 -3.48
CA TYR A 4 -6.79 15.72 -2.89
C TYR A 4 -5.99 14.47 -3.19
N TYR A 5 -5.18 14.04 -2.23
CA TYR A 5 -4.40 12.82 -2.35
C TYR A 5 -5.30 11.60 -2.22
N ILE A 6 -5.07 10.60 -3.09
CA ILE A 6 -5.75 9.32 -3.07
C ILE A 6 -4.76 8.18 -3.27
N THR A 7 -5.08 6.99 -2.78
CA THR A 7 -4.24 5.79 -3.00
C THR A 7 -5.04 4.48 -2.98
N MET A 8 -4.38 3.38 -3.31
CA MET A 8 -4.88 2.02 -3.20
C MET A 8 -3.91 1.17 -2.37
N LEU A 9 -4.44 0.36 -1.46
CA LEU A 9 -3.67 -0.61 -0.70
C LEU A 9 -4.06 -2.04 -1.07
N ARG A 10 -3.18 -2.97 -0.72
CA ARG A 10 -3.38 -4.40 -0.91
C ARG A 10 -2.80 -5.15 0.28
N ASP A 11 -3.39 -6.31 0.57
CA ASP A 11 -2.85 -7.30 1.50
C ASP A 11 -1.34 -7.48 1.27
N PRO A 12 -0.49 -7.32 2.29
CA PRO A 12 0.97 -7.25 2.12
C PRO A 12 1.57 -8.49 1.47
N VAL A 13 1.11 -9.70 1.83
CA VAL A 13 1.61 -10.94 1.24
C VAL A 13 1.26 -10.99 -0.25
N SER A 14 -0.01 -10.74 -0.59
CA SER A 14 -0.48 -10.71 -1.97
C SER A 14 0.21 -9.63 -2.80
N ARG A 15 0.48 -8.46 -2.21
CA ARG A 15 1.21 -7.35 -2.83
C ARG A 15 2.66 -7.73 -3.08
N TYR A 16 3.35 -8.30 -2.08
CA TYR A 16 4.74 -8.70 -2.16
C TYR A 16 4.96 -9.78 -3.23
N LEU A 17 4.15 -10.84 -3.25
CA LEU A 17 4.20 -11.88 -4.29
C LEU A 17 3.91 -11.32 -5.68
N SER A 18 2.97 -10.38 -5.80
CA SER A 18 2.68 -9.72 -7.07
C SER A 18 3.87 -8.91 -7.59
N GLU A 19 4.60 -8.26 -6.68
CA GLU A 19 5.80 -7.50 -7.00
C GLU A 19 6.95 -8.43 -7.39
N TRP A 20 7.21 -9.49 -6.63
CA TRP A 20 8.19 -10.52 -6.99
C TRP A 20 7.94 -11.06 -8.40
N LYS A 21 6.69 -11.44 -8.73
CA LYS A 21 6.34 -11.89 -10.09
C LYS A 21 6.51 -10.79 -11.16
N HIS A 22 6.53 -9.52 -10.78
CA HIS A 22 6.80 -8.42 -11.70
C HIS A 22 8.31 -8.23 -11.92
N VAL A 23 9.07 -8.31 -10.84
CA VAL A 23 10.54 -8.22 -10.88
C VAL A 23 11.13 -9.41 -11.63
N GLN A 24 10.63 -10.62 -11.38
CA GLN A 24 11.02 -11.85 -12.07
C GLN A 24 10.87 -11.77 -13.61
N ARG A 25 10.03 -10.86 -14.12
CA ARG A 25 9.83 -10.62 -15.57
C ARG A 25 10.45 -9.30 -16.07
N GLY A 26 11.38 -8.71 -15.32
CA GLY A 26 12.20 -7.56 -15.73
C GLY A 26 11.79 -6.20 -15.17
N ALA A 27 10.83 -6.10 -14.25
CA ALA A 27 10.55 -4.82 -13.61
C ALA A 27 11.62 -4.44 -12.59
N THR A 28 12.09 -3.19 -12.65
CA THR A 28 13.08 -2.65 -11.70
C THR A 28 12.64 -1.35 -11.05
N TRP A 29 11.88 -0.53 -11.78
CA TRP A 29 11.61 0.88 -11.43
C TRP A 29 12.89 1.68 -11.15
N LYS A 30 14.02 1.31 -11.78
CA LYS A 30 15.36 1.87 -11.52
C LYS A 30 15.50 3.38 -11.80
N THR A 31 14.55 3.98 -12.53
CA THR A 31 14.49 5.43 -12.80
C THR A 31 13.76 6.23 -11.71
N SER A 32 13.30 5.57 -10.64
CA SER A 32 12.66 6.23 -9.49
C SER A 32 13.66 7.15 -8.79
N LEU A 33 13.28 8.41 -8.59
CA LEU A 33 14.20 9.42 -8.04
C LEU A 33 14.44 9.28 -6.53
N HIS A 34 13.49 8.69 -5.80
CA HIS A 34 13.57 8.55 -4.34
C HIS A 34 13.87 9.87 -3.61
N MET A 35 13.30 10.99 -4.09
CA MET A 35 13.55 12.32 -3.54
C MET A 35 13.12 12.40 -2.08
N CYS A 36 14.03 12.82 -1.22
CA CYS A 36 13.80 13.14 0.18
C CYS A 36 14.78 14.25 0.59
N ASP A 37 14.30 15.25 1.34
CA ASP A 37 15.08 16.44 1.73
C ASP A 37 15.86 17.10 0.57
N GLY A 38 15.22 17.17 -0.60
CA GLY A 38 15.76 17.86 -1.77
C GLY A 38 16.81 17.11 -2.58
N ARG A 39 17.10 15.83 -2.28
CA ARG A 39 18.05 15.01 -3.06
C ARG A 39 17.60 13.55 -3.23
N SER A 40 18.23 12.86 -4.18
CA SER A 40 18.17 11.40 -4.32
C SER A 40 19.15 10.71 -3.37
N PRO A 41 18.88 9.46 -2.95
CA PRO A 41 19.83 8.67 -2.17
C PRO A 41 21.06 8.27 -2.99
N THR A 42 22.19 8.08 -2.32
CA THR A 42 23.39 7.49 -2.94
C THR A 42 23.24 5.98 -3.12
N PRO A 43 24.07 5.33 -3.95
CA PRO A 43 24.11 3.87 -4.02
C PRO A 43 24.45 3.19 -2.68
N ASP A 44 25.18 3.86 -1.78
CA ASP A 44 25.49 3.35 -0.44
C ASP A 44 24.26 3.42 0.49
N GLU A 45 23.43 4.46 0.36
CA GLU A 45 22.17 4.60 1.11
C GLU A 45 21.06 3.68 0.58
N LEU A 46 21.12 3.31 -0.70
CA LEU A 46 20.12 2.49 -1.37
C LEU A 46 20.76 1.50 -2.36
N PRO A 47 21.40 0.42 -1.87
CA PRO A 47 22.03 -0.58 -2.73
C PRO A 47 21.03 -1.34 -3.61
N THR A 48 21.47 -1.82 -4.78
CA THR A 48 20.66 -2.69 -5.64
C THR A 48 20.72 -4.15 -5.18
N CYS A 49 19.62 -4.88 -5.37
CA CYS A 49 19.57 -6.33 -5.10
C CYS A 49 20.03 -7.21 -6.27
N TYR A 50 20.43 -6.61 -7.38
CA TYR A 50 20.79 -7.29 -8.60
C TYR A 50 22.00 -6.63 -9.26
N GLU A 51 22.70 -7.42 -10.06
CA GLU A 51 23.79 -6.98 -10.92
C GLU A 51 23.28 -6.82 -12.36
N GLY A 52 23.86 -5.90 -13.12
CA GLY A 52 23.47 -5.65 -14.51
C GLY A 52 22.18 -4.85 -14.65
N ASP A 53 21.36 -5.21 -15.66
CA ASP A 53 20.26 -4.36 -16.11
C ASP A 53 18.96 -4.49 -15.30
N ASP A 54 18.66 -5.69 -14.81
CA ASP A 54 17.46 -6.02 -14.06
C ASP A 54 17.63 -7.29 -13.19
N TRP A 55 16.55 -7.69 -12.51
CA TRP A 55 16.49 -8.87 -11.65
C TRP A 55 15.58 -9.96 -12.24
N SER A 56 15.60 -10.11 -13.58
CA SER A 56 14.82 -11.13 -14.29
C SER A 56 15.20 -12.53 -13.85
N GLY A 57 14.21 -13.41 -13.76
CA GLY A 57 14.42 -14.81 -13.37
C GLY A 57 14.59 -15.06 -11.86
N VAL A 58 14.69 -14.02 -11.03
CA VAL A 58 14.89 -14.15 -9.57
C VAL A 58 13.88 -15.11 -8.93
N SER A 59 14.39 -16.04 -8.12
CA SER A 59 13.55 -16.94 -7.32
C SER A 59 12.86 -16.20 -6.17
N LEU A 60 11.82 -16.78 -5.57
CA LEU A 60 11.19 -16.15 -4.40
C LEU A 60 12.16 -16.06 -3.22
N GLN A 61 13.02 -17.08 -3.05
CA GLN A 61 14.01 -17.13 -1.99
C GLN A 61 15.02 -15.99 -2.11
N GLU A 62 15.68 -15.84 -3.27
CA GLU A 62 16.62 -14.73 -3.52
C GLU A 62 15.95 -13.36 -3.38
N PHE A 63 14.69 -13.25 -3.80
CA PHE A 63 13.92 -12.02 -3.64
C PHE A 63 13.69 -11.66 -2.16
N MET A 64 13.46 -12.65 -1.30
CA MET A 64 13.31 -12.47 0.15
C MET A 64 14.63 -12.23 0.87
N ASP A 65 15.74 -12.76 0.36
CA ASP A 65 17.05 -12.72 1.03
C ASP A 65 17.79 -11.39 0.86
N CYS A 66 17.43 -10.56 -0.11
CA CYS A 66 18.01 -9.23 -0.23
C CYS A 66 17.47 -8.27 0.86
N SER A 67 18.34 -7.87 1.80
CA SER A 67 18.01 -6.93 2.88
C SER A 67 17.60 -5.53 2.39
N TYR A 68 18.08 -5.11 1.22
CA TYR A 68 17.79 -3.80 0.62
C TYR A 68 16.58 -3.82 -0.32
N ASN A 69 15.83 -4.92 -0.39
CA ASN A 69 14.71 -5.05 -1.30
C ASN A 69 13.60 -4.03 -0.97
N LEU A 70 13.36 -3.10 -1.89
CA LEU A 70 12.33 -2.07 -1.76
C LEU A 70 10.90 -2.62 -1.78
N ALA A 71 10.71 -3.91 -2.05
CA ALA A 71 9.45 -4.58 -1.81
C ALA A 71 9.11 -4.65 -0.32
N ASN A 72 10.11 -4.74 0.57
CA ASN A 72 9.90 -4.82 2.01
C ASN A 72 9.25 -3.52 2.53
N ASN A 73 8.13 -3.66 3.26
CA ASN A 73 7.37 -2.56 3.85
C ASN A 73 7.10 -1.39 2.87
N ARG A 74 6.83 -1.72 1.60
CA ARG A 74 6.68 -0.72 0.53
C ARG A 74 5.53 0.25 0.81
N GLN A 75 4.38 -0.22 1.29
CA GLN A 75 3.21 0.64 1.50
C GLN A 75 3.49 1.65 2.61
N VAL A 76 4.07 1.22 3.73
CA VAL A 76 4.49 2.11 4.81
C VAL A 76 5.54 3.11 4.34
N ARG A 77 6.61 2.64 3.69
CA ARG A 77 7.69 3.53 3.21
C ARG A 77 7.19 4.58 2.22
N MET A 78 6.26 4.22 1.33
CA MET A 78 5.74 5.15 0.32
C MET A 78 4.63 6.09 0.83
N LEU A 79 4.06 5.82 2.01
CA LEU A 79 3.04 6.66 2.63
C LEU A 79 3.57 7.51 3.78
N ALA A 80 4.67 7.11 4.40
CA ALA A 80 5.33 7.86 5.46
C ALA A 80 6.05 9.08 4.90
N ASP A 81 6.17 10.10 5.75
CA ASP A 81 7.17 11.15 5.59
C ASP A 81 8.54 10.60 6.02
N LEU A 82 9.42 10.40 5.04
CA LEU A 82 10.75 9.83 5.26
C LEU A 82 11.74 10.82 5.88
N SER A 83 11.47 12.13 5.82
CA SER A 83 12.35 13.14 6.46
C SER A 83 12.43 12.94 7.97
N LEU A 84 11.35 12.44 8.58
CA LEU A 84 11.25 12.13 10.01
C LEU A 84 12.26 11.08 10.50
N VAL A 85 12.84 10.30 9.58
CA VAL A 85 13.75 9.20 9.90
C VAL A 85 15.10 9.32 9.18
N GLY A 86 15.49 10.53 8.76
CA GLY A 86 16.75 10.75 8.04
C GLY A 86 16.74 10.16 6.63
N CYS A 87 15.57 10.14 5.98
CA CYS A 87 15.38 9.62 4.63
C CYS A 87 15.81 8.14 4.49
N TYR A 88 16.82 7.90 3.66
CA TYR A 88 17.39 6.58 3.37
C TYR A 88 18.65 6.27 4.19
N ASN A 89 19.10 7.20 5.04
CA ASN A 89 20.22 6.94 5.94
C ASN A 89 19.78 6.07 7.12
N LEU A 90 20.00 4.76 7.02
CA LEU A 90 19.64 3.79 8.05
C LEU A 90 20.42 3.95 9.36
N THR A 91 21.54 4.68 9.37
CA THR A 91 22.35 4.92 10.58
C THR A 91 21.89 6.12 11.39
N PHE A 92 20.91 6.89 10.88
CA PHE A 92 20.42 8.10 11.53
C PHE A 92 19.80 7.84 12.91
N MET A 93 19.15 6.68 13.09
CA MET A 93 18.51 6.29 14.33
C MET A 93 18.37 4.77 14.42
N ASN A 94 18.02 4.28 15.61
CA ASN A 94 17.82 2.85 15.84
C ASN A 94 16.61 2.33 15.05
N GLU A 95 16.71 1.08 14.58
CA GLU A 95 15.68 0.49 13.72
C GLU A 95 14.29 0.44 14.38
N SER A 96 14.22 0.13 15.67
CA SER A 96 12.95 0.08 16.41
C SER A 96 12.25 1.44 16.45
N GLU A 97 13.00 2.52 16.69
CA GLU A 97 12.47 3.89 16.68
C GLU A 97 12.04 4.30 15.27
N ARG A 98 12.88 4.03 14.27
CA ARG A 98 12.58 4.26 12.85
C ARG A 98 11.27 3.59 12.43
N ASN A 99 11.11 2.31 12.78
CA ASN A 99 9.95 1.49 12.44
C ASN A 99 8.66 2.06 13.05
N MET A 100 8.71 2.51 14.31
CA MET A 100 7.58 3.15 14.97
C MET A 100 7.20 4.47 14.28
N ILE A 101 8.16 5.34 13.99
CA ILE A 101 7.93 6.64 13.34
C ILE A 101 7.31 6.45 11.95
N LEU A 102 7.88 5.55 11.14
CA LEU A 102 7.37 5.24 9.80
C LEU A 102 5.92 4.76 9.84
N LEU A 103 5.59 3.81 10.72
CA LEU A 103 4.24 3.28 10.81
C LEU A 103 3.23 4.35 11.22
N GLN A 104 3.57 5.17 12.22
CA GLN A 104 2.69 6.26 12.68
C GLN A 104 2.49 7.32 11.59
N SER A 105 3.57 7.71 10.93
CA SER A 105 3.53 8.66 9.82
C SER A 105 2.65 8.14 8.66
N ALA A 106 2.83 6.88 8.25
CA ALA A 106 2.02 6.26 7.20
C ALA A 106 0.54 6.17 7.58
N LYS A 107 0.20 5.77 8.82
CA LYS A 107 -1.19 5.72 9.32
C LYS A 107 -1.84 7.11 9.31
N ASN A 108 -1.10 8.14 9.77
CA ASN A 108 -1.58 9.51 9.79
C ASN A 108 -1.82 10.05 8.38
N ASN A 109 -0.84 9.90 7.48
CA ASN A 109 -0.95 10.38 6.11
C ASN A 109 -2.09 9.69 5.37
N LEU A 110 -2.19 8.36 5.47
CA LEU A 110 -3.28 7.58 4.86
C LEU A 110 -4.66 8.00 5.38
N LYS A 111 -4.80 8.21 6.69
CA LYS A 111 -6.06 8.66 7.31
C LYS A 111 -6.48 10.03 6.77
N ASN A 112 -5.53 10.93 6.58
CA ASN A 112 -5.78 12.32 6.17
C ASN A 112 -5.91 12.50 4.64
N MET A 113 -5.65 11.46 3.84
CA MET A 113 -5.97 11.46 2.42
C MET A 113 -7.48 11.62 2.19
N ALA A 114 -7.83 12.27 1.08
CA ALA A 114 -9.23 12.47 0.70
C ALA A 114 -9.96 11.13 0.53
N PHE A 115 -9.27 10.14 -0.04
CA PHE A 115 -9.80 8.79 -0.22
C PHE A 115 -8.67 7.76 -0.29
N PHE A 116 -8.93 6.54 0.16
CA PHE A 116 -8.12 5.38 -0.23
C PHE A 116 -9.02 4.17 -0.42
N GLY A 117 -8.60 3.27 -1.31
CA GLY A 117 -9.29 2.01 -1.59
C GLY A 117 -8.47 0.79 -1.24
N LEU A 118 -9.14 -0.35 -1.19
CA LEU A 118 -8.53 -1.66 -0.96
C LEU A 118 -8.79 -2.57 -2.16
N THR A 119 -7.74 -3.26 -2.60
CA THR A 119 -7.77 -4.09 -3.81
C THR A 119 -8.76 -5.27 -3.69
N GLU A 120 -8.96 -5.77 -2.47
CA GLU A 120 -9.85 -6.88 -2.10
C GLU A 120 -11.33 -6.47 -2.06
N PHE A 121 -11.63 -5.16 -2.15
CA PHE A 121 -12.99 -4.62 -1.98
C PHE A 121 -13.42 -3.67 -3.11
N GLN A 122 -13.23 -4.07 -4.38
CA GLN A 122 -13.44 -3.22 -5.56
C GLN A 122 -14.79 -2.46 -5.57
N ARG A 123 -15.90 -3.13 -5.23
CA ARG A 123 -17.23 -2.49 -5.17
C ARG A 123 -17.40 -1.49 -4.03
N LYS A 124 -16.79 -1.76 -2.87
CA LYS A 124 -16.82 -0.82 -1.74
C LYS A 124 -15.91 0.38 -2.03
N THR A 125 -14.77 0.14 -2.67
CA THR A 125 -13.84 1.15 -3.17
C THR A 125 -14.55 2.08 -4.14
N GLN A 126 -15.25 1.54 -5.14
CA GLN A 126 -16.08 2.33 -6.05
C GLN A 126 -17.11 3.17 -5.29
N TYR A 127 -17.89 2.54 -4.40
CA TYR A 127 -18.94 3.22 -3.64
C TYR A 127 -18.41 4.41 -2.82
N LEU A 128 -17.32 4.21 -2.09
CA LEU A 128 -16.72 5.27 -1.28
C LEU A 128 -16.13 6.37 -2.15
N PHE A 129 -15.43 6.05 -3.24
CA PHE A 129 -14.86 7.06 -4.15
C PHE A 129 -15.95 7.97 -4.73
N GLU A 130 -17.01 7.36 -5.25
CA GLU A 130 -18.18 8.08 -5.80
C GLU A 130 -18.78 9.05 -4.78
N ARG A 131 -18.86 8.64 -3.51
CA ARG A 131 -19.42 9.44 -2.42
C ARG A 131 -18.48 10.55 -1.95
N THR A 132 -17.18 10.27 -1.83
CA THR A 132 -16.17 11.25 -1.42
C THR A 132 -16.13 12.44 -2.37
N PHE A 133 -16.21 12.19 -3.68
CA PHE A 133 -16.06 13.24 -4.69
C PHE A 133 -17.37 13.64 -5.38
N ASN A 134 -18.51 13.06 -4.96
CA ASN A 134 -19.81 13.22 -5.62
C ASN A 134 -19.75 12.94 -7.13
N LEU A 135 -19.10 11.83 -7.50
CA LEU A 135 -18.93 11.35 -8.87
C LEU A 135 -19.64 10.01 -9.07
N LYS A 136 -19.73 9.56 -10.33
CA LYS A 136 -20.29 8.26 -10.71
C LYS A 136 -19.42 7.62 -11.79
N PHE A 137 -19.03 6.37 -11.59
CA PHE A 137 -18.42 5.60 -12.67
C PHE A 137 -19.50 5.09 -13.62
N ILE A 138 -19.21 5.07 -14.92
CA ILE A 138 -20.12 4.55 -15.95
C ILE A 138 -20.27 3.03 -15.77
N SER A 139 -19.14 2.34 -15.70
CA SER A 139 -19.10 0.90 -15.54
C SER A 139 -18.80 0.53 -14.09
N PRO A 140 -19.51 -0.45 -13.53
CA PRO A 140 -19.21 -0.92 -12.20
C PRO A 140 -17.86 -1.63 -12.11
N PHE A 141 -17.17 -1.50 -10.98
CA PHE A 141 -15.92 -2.21 -10.73
C PHE A 141 -16.19 -3.71 -10.56
N THR A 142 -15.28 -4.55 -11.05
CA THR A 142 -15.37 -6.01 -10.94
C THR A 142 -14.24 -6.54 -10.06
N GLN A 143 -14.57 -7.51 -9.20
CA GLN A 143 -13.58 -8.15 -8.35
C GLN A 143 -12.90 -9.28 -9.14
N PHE A 144 -11.61 -9.14 -9.41
CA PHE A 144 -10.79 -10.19 -10.02
C PHE A 144 -9.83 -10.76 -8.98
N ASN A 145 -10.23 -11.88 -8.37
CA ASN A 145 -9.42 -12.55 -7.35
C ASN A 145 -8.32 -13.44 -7.95
N VAL A 146 -8.48 -13.88 -9.20
CA VAL A 146 -7.44 -14.59 -9.95
C VAL A 146 -6.41 -13.56 -10.41
N THR A 147 -5.36 -13.42 -9.62
CA THR A 147 -4.21 -12.55 -9.88
C THR A 147 -2.95 -13.38 -9.99
N ARG A 148 -1.86 -12.79 -10.51
CA ARG A 148 -0.57 -13.50 -10.56
C ARG A 148 -0.09 -13.93 -9.17
N ALA A 149 -0.45 -13.19 -8.11
CA ALA A 149 -0.15 -13.55 -6.73
C ALA A 149 -1.00 -14.71 -6.22
N SER A 150 -2.30 -14.79 -6.58
CA SER A 150 -3.17 -15.90 -6.15
C SER A 150 -2.84 -17.23 -6.82
N ASN A 151 -2.08 -17.20 -7.92
CA ASN A 151 -1.61 -18.39 -8.62
C ASN A 151 -0.27 -18.91 -8.05
N VAL A 152 0.32 -18.21 -7.08
CA VAL A 152 1.50 -18.71 -6.37
C VAL A 152 1.00 -19.51 -5.18
N ASP A 153 1.21 -20.82 -5.23
CA ASP A 153 1.04 -21.66 -4.05
C ASP A 153 2.30 -21.53 -3.19
N ILE A 154 2.14 -21.13 -1.93
CA ILE A 154 3.23 -20.97 -0.97
C ILE A 154 2.90 -21.73 0.31
N GLY A 155 3.93 -22.35 0.90
CA GLY A 155 3.84 -22.93 2.23
C GLY A 155 3.58 -21.88 3.31
N GLU A 156 3.08 -22.33 4.46
CA GLU A 156 2.80 -21.45 5.60
C GLU A 156 4.07 -20.81 6.17
N ASP A 157 5.19 -21.54 6.13
CA ASP A 157 6.51 -21.06 6.50
C ASP A 157 6.95 -19.87 5.62
N VAL A 158 6.75 -19.97 4.31
CA VAL A 158 7.07 -18.89 3.36
C VAL A 158 6.11 -17.70 3.56
N ARG A 159 4.82 -17.95 3.84
CA ARG A 159 3.86 -16.90 4.16
C ARG A 159 4.31 -16.12 5.40
N GLN A 160 4.60 -16.81 6.49
CA GLN A 160 5.05 -16.19 7.73
C GLN A 160 6.32 -15.37 7.50
N ARG A 161 7.28 -15.90 6.71
CA ARG A 161 8.49 -15.16 6.37
C ARG A 161 8.20 -13.87 5.60
N ILE A 162 7.27 -13.89 4.65
CA ILE A 162 6.86 -12.67 3.91
C ILE A 162 6.17 -11.67 4.86
N GLU A 163 5.34 -12.15 5.79
CA GLU A 163 4.71 -11.30 6.81
C GLU A 163 5.75 -10.65 7.72
N GLU A 164 6.79 -11.37 8.15
CA GLU A 164 7.92 -10.83 8.91
C GLU A 164 8.68 -9.75 8.12
N LEU A 165 8.98 -9.98 6.85
CA LEU A 165 9.64 -8.98 5.98
C LEU A 165 8.77 -7.73 5.76
N ASN A 166 7.45 -7.87 5.91
CA ASN A 166 6.45 -6.83 5.66
C ASN A 166 5.66 -6.46 6.93
N PHE A 167 6.24 -6.64 8.12
CA PHE A 167 5.51 -6.53 9.38
C PHE A 167 4.92 -5.12 9.65
N LEU A 168 5.52 -4.05 9.09
CA LEU A 168 4.94 -2.70 9.17
C LEU A 168 3.76 -2.58 8.20
N ASP A 169 3.90 -3.12 6.99
CA ASP A 169 2.82 -3.17 5.99
C ASP A 169 1.63 -3.98 6.51
N VAL A 170 1.84 -5.08 7.25
CA VAL A 170 0.78 -5.85 7.93
C VAL A 170 0.02 -4.97 8.90
N GLN A 171 0.73 -4.30 9.82
CA GLN A 171 0.11 -3.40 10.79
C GLN A 171 -0.59 -2.18 10.15
N LEU A 172 -0.06 -1.67 9.04
CA LEU A 172 -0.69 -0.59 8.28
C LEU A 172 -1.96 -1.09 7.58
N TYR A 173 -1.91 -2.26 6.97
CA TYR A 173 -3.03 -2.83 6.22
C TYR A 173 -4.19 -3.20 7.15
N ASP A 174 -3.93 -3.77 8.32
CA ASP A 174 -4.97 -4.06 9.32
C ASP A 174 -5.69 -2.78 9.76
N TYR A 175 -4.92 -1.74 10.08
CA TYR A 175 -5.46 -0.42 10.39
C TYR A 175 -6.27 0.17 9.23
N ALA A 176 -5.73 0.10 8.00
CA ALA A 176 -6.38 0.63 6.82
C ALA A 176 -7.69 -0.10 6.51
N LYS A 177 -7.71 -1.42 6.70
CA LYS A 177 -8.89 -2.27 6.50
C LYS A 177 -10.00 -1.95 7.47
N ASP A 178 -9.68 -1.83 8.76
CA ASP A 178 -10.64 -1.42 9.78
C ASP A 178 -11.23 -0.03 9.46
N LEU A 179 -10.36 0.98 9.27
CA LEU A 179 -10.78 2.34 8.94
C LEU A 179 -11.62 2.41 7.66
N PHE A 180 -11.25 1.67 6.62
CA PHE A 180 -11.99 1.62 5.36
C PHE A 180 -13.39 1.03 5.53
N LEU A 181 -13.52 -0.07 6.27
CA LEU A 181 -14.81 -0.70 6.54
C LEU A 181 -15.69 0.20 7.41
N GLN A 182 -15.13 0.88 8.40
CA GLN A 182 -15.86 1.87 9.20
C GLN A 182 -16.37 3.03 8.32
N ARG A 183 -15.53 3.60 7.44
CA ARG A 183 -15.92 4.64 6.48
C ARG A 183 -17.07 4.17 5.58
N PHE A 184 -16.98 2.93 5.09
CA PHE A 184 -18.03 2.33 4.25
C PHE A 184 -19.36 2.21 5.01
N GLN A 185 -19.34 1.69 6.24
CA GLN A 185 -20.55 1.53 7.06
C GLN A 185 -21.17 2.88 7.41
N TYR A 186 -20.35 3.86 7.82
CA TYR A 186 -20.82 5.21 8.12
C TYR A 186 -21.51 5.85 6.91
N SER A 187 -20.87 5.82 5.74
CA SER A 187 -21.46 6.37 4.51
C SER A 187 -22.76 5.68 4.11
N LYS A 188 -22.88 4.37 4.37
CA LYS A 188 -24.13 3.62 4.14
C LYS A 188 -25.24 4.04 5.08
N GLN A 189 -24.94 4.22 6.37
CA GLN A 189 -25.92 4.68 7.35
C GLN A 189 -26.44 6.08 7.03
N GLU A 190 -25.57 7.01 6.64
CA GLU A 190 -25.97 8.36 6.21
C GLU A 190 -26.87 8.32 4.97
N GLU A 191 -26.55 7.47 3.98
CA GLU A 191 -27.39 7.28 2.79
C GLU A 191 -28.78 6.75 3.16
N HIS A 192 -28.86 5.76 4.06
CA HIS A 192 -30.13 5.22 4.54
C HIS A 192 -30.96 6.27 5.29
N GLN A 193 -30.35 7.10 6.12
CA GLN A 193 -31.04 8.18 6.84
C GLN A 193 -31.59 9.23 5.87
N LYS A 194 -30.78 9.69 4.90
CA LYS A 194 -31.22 10.65 3.86
C LYS A 194 -32.40 10.09 3.05
N ASN A 195 -32.36 8.82 2.69
CA ASN A 195 -33.46 8.17 1.96
C ASN A 195 -34.73 8.03 2.82
N ARG A 196 -34.61 7.80 4.13
CA ARG A 196 -35.76 7.77 5.06
C ARG A 196 -36.43 9.14 5.20
N LEU A 197 -35.64 10.21 5.27
CA LEU A 197 -36.15 11.59 5.36
C LEU A 197 -36.93 11.96 4.09
N LYS A 198 -36.35 11.71 2.89
CA LYS A 198 -37.05 11.94 1.61
C LYS A 198 -38.41 11.24 1.52
N ARG A 199 -38.48 9.96 1.92
CA ARG A 199 -39.74 9.20 1.95
C ARG A 199 -40.79 9.74 2.93
N ARG A 200 -40.37 10.51 3.95
CA ARG A 200 -41.29 11.17 4.88
C ARG A 200 -41.79 12.50 4.33
N GLU A 201 -40.96 13.22 3.58
CA GLU A 201 -41.33 14.48 2.91
C GLU A 201 -42.24 14.24 1.69
N GLU A 202 -42.13 13.07 1.05
CA GLU A 202 -42.97 12.64 -0.07
C GLU A 202 -44.36 12.09 0.36
N ARG A 203 -44.63 11.96 1.67
CA ARG A 203 -45.90 11.49 2.23
C ARG A 203 -46.69 12.63 2.85
#